data_AF-A0AAE9I2D7-F1
#
_entry.id   AF-A0AAE9I2D7-F1
#
_cell.length_a   1.000
_cell.length_b   1.000
_cell.length_c   1.000
_cell.angle_alpha   90.00
_cell.angle_beta   90.00
_cell.angle_gamma   90.00
#
_symmetry.space_group_name_H-M   'P 1'
#
loop_
_entity.id
_entity.type
_entity.pdbx_description
1 polymer ?
#
loop_
_entity_poly.entity_id
_entity_poly.type
_entity_poly.pdbx_seq_one_letter_code
_entity_poly.pdbx_strand_id
1 'polypeptide(L)' 'MELQKVSLTIPRDLREKIESERSAMSQRVGTELSLSQAAQSLLRRALEQQPSPAN' A
#
# COMPACT_ATOMS: atom_id res chain seq x y z
N MET A 1 6.99 10.83 -14.76
CA MET A 1 7.17 9.60 -13.96
C MET A 1 6.28 8.54 -14.56
N GLU A 2 6.85 7.45 -15.07
CA GLU A 2 6.08 6.35 -15.66
C GLU A 2 5.65 5.39 -14.54
N LEU A 3 4.34 5.12 -14.45
CA LEU A 3 3.79 4.14 -13.51
C LEU A 3 4.00 2.75 -14.10
N GLN A 4 4.94 1.98 -13.55
CA GLN A 4 5.08 0.57 -13.88
C GLN A 4 3.93 -0.22 -13.26
N LYS A 5 3.17 -0.94 -14.09
CA LYS A 5 2.09 -1.81 -13.62
C LYS A 5 2.68 -3.14 -13.16
N VAL A 6 2.52 -3.45 -11.87
CA VAL A 6 2.92 -4.73 -11.29
C VAL A 6 1.67 -5.51 -10.91
N SER A 7 1.55 -6.74 -11.40
CA SER A 7 0.50 -7.68 -10.98
C SER A 7 1.06 -8.60 -9.90
N LEU A 8 0.43 -8.61 -8.72
CA LEU A 8 0.84 -9.42 -7.59
C LEU A 8 -0.29 -10.39 -7.25
N THR A 9 0.06 -11.66 -7.08
CA THR A 9 -0.86 -12.64 -6.48
C THR A 9 -0.62 -12.62 -4.98
N ILE A 10 -1.64 -12.26 -4.22
CA ILE A 10 -1.58 -12.19 -2.76
C ILE A 10 -2.66 -13.08 -2.14
N PRO A 11 -2.43 -13.59 -0.92
CA PRO A 11 -3.46 -14.27 -0.15
C PRO A 11 -4.70 -13.40 0.06
N ARG A 12 -5.87 -14.03 0.20
CA ARG A 12 -7.15 -13.33 0.38
C ARG A 12 -7.15 -12.47 1.65
N ASP A 13 -6.63 -13.02 2.75
CA ASP A 13 -6.51 -12.34 4.03
C ASP A 13 -5.66 -11.06 3.91
N LEU A 14 -4.56 -11.11 3.16
CA LEU A 14 -3.73 -9.94 2.91
C LEU A 14 -4.47 -8.89 2.08
N ARG A 15 -5.25 -9.31 1.09
CA ARG A 15 -6.10 -8.40 0.32
C ARG A 15 -7.13 -7.71 1.23
N GLU A 16 -7.82 -8.46 2.08
CA GLU A 16 -8.82 -7.92 3.01
C GLU A 16 -8.20 -6.92 3.98
N LYS A 17 -6.97 -7.18 4.45
CA LYS A 17 -6.21 -6.23 5.26
C LYS A 17 -5.88 -4.94 4.51
N ILE A 18 -5.46 -5.02 3.25
CA ILE A 18 -5.20 -3.85 2.42
C ILE A 18 -6.49 -3.04 2.20
N GLU A 19 -7.64 -3.69 2.02
CA GLU A 19 -8.93 -2.99 1.88
C GLU A 19 -9.35 -2.27 3.17
N SER A 20 -9.13 -2.88 4.34
CA SER A 20 -9.36 -2.23 5.63
C SER A 20 -8.47 -0.99 5.81
N GLU A 21 -7.18 -1.12 5.52
CA GLU A 21 -6.24 -0.01 5.59
C GLU A 21 -6.57 1.09 4.57
N ARG A 22 -7.01 0.73 3.35
CA ARG A 22 -7.53 1.67 2.34
C ARG A 22 -8.67 2.50 2.90
N SER A 23 -9.67 1.87 3.51
CA SER A 23 -10.81 2.56 4.11
C SER A 23 -10.36 3.55 5.21
N ALA A 24 -9.47 3.10 6.10
CA ALA A 24 -8.93 3.96 7.15
C ALA A 24 -8.11 5.13 6.59
N MET A 25 -7.29 4.89 5.56
CA MET A 25 -6.52 5.94 4.90
C MET A 25 -7.43 6.93 4.17
N SER A 26 -8.46 6.46 3.46
CA SER A 26 -9.43 7.31 2.76
C SER A 26 -10.17 8.25 3.70
N GLN A 27 -10.56 7.76 4.88
CA GLN A 27 -11.17 8.59 5.91
C GLN A 27 -10.23 9.71 6.39
N ARG A 28 -8.92 9.43 6.50
CA ARG A 28 -7.93 10.42 6.95
C ARG A 28 -7.63 11.50 5.91
N VAL A 29 -7.57 11.12 4.63
CA VAL A 29 -7.26 12.06 3.53
C VAL A 29 -8.50 12.75 2.98
N GLY A 30 -9.70 12.38 3.45
CA GLY A 30 -10.97 12.96 3.04
C GLY A 30 -11.40 12.62 1.62
N THR A 31 -10.75 11.66 0.97
CA THR A 31 -11.05 11.22 -0.41
C THR A 31 -10.92 9.71 -0.53
N GLU A 32 -11.70 9.13 -1.44
CA GLU A 32 -11.60 7.69 -1.70
C GLU A 32 -10.28 7.35 -2.41
N LEU A 33 -9.54 6.41 -1.85
CA LEU A 33 -8.27 5.91 -2.40
C LEU A 33 -8.54 4.64 -3.18
N SER A 34 -7.90 4.50 -4.32
CA SER A 34 -7.85 3.20 -5.01
C SER A 34 -7.02 2.18 -4.22
N LEU A 35 -7.28 0.90 -4.48
CA LEU A 35 -6.50 -0.19 -3.88
C LEU A 35 -5.00 -0.06 -4.18
N SER A 36 -4.66 0.31 -5.42
CA SER A 36 -3.27 0.50 -5.85
C SER A 36 -2.58 1.64 -5.10
N GLN A 37 -3.28 2.75 -4.86
CA GLN A 37 -2.73 3.87 -4.08
C GLN A 37 -2.50 3.47 -2.62
N ALA A 38 -3.49 2.81 -2.00
CA ALA A 38 -3.34 2.29 -0.65
C ALA A 38 -2.18 1.28 -0.56
N ALA A 39 -2.09 0.34 -1.50
CA ALA A 39 -0.99 -0.62 -1.56
C ALA A 39 0.38 0.06 -1.74
N GLN A 40 0.47 1.07 -2.62
CA GLN A 40 1.70 1.84 -2.81
C GLN A 40 2.13 2.57 -1.54
N SER A 41 1.19 3.20 -0.83
CA SER A 41 1.47 3.85 0.47
C SER A 41 1.95 2.86 1.53
N LEU A 42 1.31 1.69 1.61
CA LEU A 42 1.71 0.63 2.54
C LEU A 42 3.09 0.05 2.21
N LEU A 43 3.37 -0.21 0.93
CA LEU A 43 4.68 -0.68 0.47
C LEU A 43 5.78 0.34 0.75
N ARG A 44 5.53 1.62 0.44
CA ARG A 44 6.47 2.69 0.73
C ARG A 44 6.75 2.80 2.23
N ARG A 45 5.72 2.75 3.07
CA ARG A 45 5.89 2.74 4.54
C ARG A 45 6.73 1.57 5.00
N ALA A 46 6.52 0.37 4.46
CA ALA A 46 7.30 -0.81 4.82
C ALA A 46 8.78 -0.66 4.42
N LEU A 47 9.05 -0.10 3.23
CA LEU A 47 10.41 0.17 2.77
C LEU A 47 11.11 1.25 3.60
N GLU A 48 10.41 2.32 3.99
CA GLU A 48 10.93 3.38 4.86
C GLU A 48 11.18 2.89 6.30
N GLN A 49 10.45 1.86 6.74
CA GLN A 49 10.59 1.24 8.06
C GLN A 49 11.60 0.10 8.08
N GLN A 50 12.10 -0.36 6.92
CA GLN A 50 13.26 -1.24 6.90
C GLN A 50 14.47 -0.43 7.35
N PRO A 51 15.20 -0.84 8.41
CA PRO A 51 16.52 -0.31 8.63
C PRO A 51 17.32 -0.63 7.38
N SER A 52 17.75 0.40 6.64
CA SER A 52 18.67 0.23 5.52
C SER A 52 19.78 -0.70 5.99
N PRO A 53 20.06 -1.83 5.29
CA PRO A 53 21.25 -2.59 5.60
C PRO A 53 22.41 -1.63 5.43
N ALA A 54 23.08 -1.31 6.54
CA ALA A 54 24.27 -0.50 6.55
C ALA A 54 25.25 -1.13 5.55
N ASN A 55 25.63 -0.36 4.54
CA ASN A 55 26.72 -0.67 3.65
C ASN A 55 27.56 0.60 3.50
#